data_AF-A0A4R2EH66-F1
#
_entry.id   AF-A0A4R2EH66-F1
#
_cell.length_a   1.000
_cell.length_b   1.000
_cell.length_c   1.000
_cell.angle_alpha   90.00
_cell.angle_beta   90.00
_cell.angle_gamma   90.00
#
_symmetry.space_group_name_H-M   'P 1'
#
loop_
_entity.id
_entity.type
_entity.pdbx_description
1 polymer ?
#
loop_
_entity_poly.entity_id
_entity_poly.type
_entity_poly.pdbx_seq_one_letter_code
_entity_poly.pdbx_strand_id
1 'polypeptide(L)'
;MNSKQETKYVMEQSTRDFLGRNKEITDKLPTFNVLFPRFTSNLQQIGDICGLKVADKTGTAVKKEQLRTSLATKAFGIAIKTEAYAKINGNPVLAAEVHFTESELLHAPDSKLIDKANLIYIKANANISKLAEYGVTPEMLTELKDATTLFNNEIPSMRIERNESKAATHQLNRIFTENDEILEKIDLLVEVVRTTHPEFYSQYKSIRKVQGKKSTTLSLTTKIVSASNGEPIKGAKATFFAASKAAVASATKESKPIVKKTAEKGIFKVKSLPEGTYTVIIEKSGYATITETVSISDNEMTTLDIKMDKN
;
A
#
# COMPACT_ATOMS: atom_id res chain seq x y z
N MET A 1 1.68 -6.55 -0.85
CA MET A 1 2.58 -6.32 -2.02
C MET A 1 2.52 -4.87 -2.44
N ASN A 2 3.53 -4.38 -3.17
CA ASN A 2 3.34 -3.18 -3.98
C ASN A 2 2.66 -3.52 -5.32
N SER A 3 2.20 -2.52 -6.09
CA SER A 3 1.44 -2.78 -7.32
C SER A 3 2.24 -3.53 -8.39
N LYS A 4 3.57 -3.40 -8.44
CA LYS A 4 4.40 -4.14 -9.41
C LYS A 4 4.50 -5.62 -9.02
N GLN A 5 4.71 -5.89 -7.74
CA GLN A 5 4.76 -7.23 -7.16
C GLN A 5 3.42 -7.95 -7.27
N GLU A 6 2.30 -7.23 -7.13
CA GLU A 6 0.96 -7.79 -7.32
C GLU A 6 0.77 -8.28 -8.76
N THR A 7 1.08 -7.46 -9.75
CA THR A 7 1.02 -7.87 -11.16
C THR A 7 1.96 -9.03 -11.47
N LYS A 8 3.18 -9.01 -10.93
CA LYS A 8 4.14 -10.11 -11.08
C LYS A 8 3.62 -11.40 -10.45
N TYR A 9 3.07 -11.33 -9.24
CA TYR A 9 2.51 -12.50 -8.55
C TYR A 9 1.36 -13.15 -9.32
N VAL A 10 0.46 -12.34 -9.91
CA VAL A 10 -0.62 -12.86 -10.78
C VAL A 10 -0.06 -13.57 -12.02
N MET A 11 1.01 -13.02 -12.62
CA MET A 11 1.71 -13.68 -13.73
C MET A 11 2.33 -15.02 -13.29
N GLU A 12 3.00 -15.04 -12.13
CA GLU A 12 3.62 -16.26 -11.60
C GLU A 12 2.58 -17.35 -11.27
N GLN A 13 1.45 -16.98 -10.67
CA GLN A 13 0.32 -17.89 -10.43
C GLN A 13 -0.26 -18.45 -11.73
N SER A 14 -0.44 -17.59 -12.74
CA SER A 14 -0.92 -18.01 -14.06
C SER A 14 0.07 -18.98 -14.73
N THR A 15 1.36 -18.71 -14.58
CA THR A 15 2.45 -19.57 -15.08
C THR A 15 2.43 -20.93 -14.38
N ARG A 16 2.31 -20.95 -13.04
CA ARG A 16 2.17 -22.18 -12.26
C ARG A 16 1.00 -23.02 -12.75
N ASP A 17 -0.17 -22.42 -12.89
CA ASP A 17 -1.38 -23.13 -13.29
C ASP A 17 -1.28 -23.68 -14.72
N PHE A 18 -0.71 -22.91 -15.65
CA PHE A 18 -0.48 -23.38 -17.01
C PHE A 18 0.51 -24.55 -17.07
N LEU A 19 1.66 -24.43 -16.41
CA LEU A 19 2.65 -25.51 -16.35
C LEU A 19 2.08 -26.77 -15.68
N GLY A 20 1.28 -26.59 -14.62
CA GLY A 20 0.62 -27.69 -13.90
C GLY A 20 -0.53 -28.36 -14.65
N ARG A 21 -1.15 -27.69 -15.63
CA ARG A 21 -2.15 -28.30 -16.53
C ARG A 21 -1.53 -29.11 -17.66
N ASN A 22 -0.28 -28.79 -18.05
CA ASN A 22 0.41 -29.39 -19.19
C ASN A 22 1.47 -30.43 -18.76
N LYS A 23 1.14 -31.27 -17.77
CA LYS A 23 2.07 -32.26 -17.17
C LYS A 23 2.67 -33.23 -18.18
N GLU A 24 1.92 -33.61 -19.20
CA GLU A 24 2.39 -34.52 -20.26
C GLU A 24 3.62 -33.99 -21.03
N ILE A 25 3.81 -32.67 -21.05
CA ILE A 25 4.96 -31.99 -21.65
C ILE A 25 5.98 -31.67 -20.54
N THR A 26 5.52 -31.08 -19.42
CA THR A 26 6.42 -30.55 -18.41
C THR A 26 7.12 -31.62 -17.58
N ASP A 27 6.50 -32.77 -17.32
CA ASP A 27 7.12 -33.88 -16.58
C ASP A 27 8.26 -34.55 -17.37
N LYS A 28 8.29 -34.37 -18.69
CA LYS A 28 9.37 -34.86 -19.56
C LYS A 28 10.58 -33.92 -19.62
N LEU A 29 10.45 -32.70 -19.09
CA LEU A 29 11.54 -31.73 -19.09
C LEU A 29 12.58 -32.06 -18.00
N PRO A 30 13.88 -32.01 -18.31
CA PRO A 30 14.91 -32.34 -17.34
C PRO A 30 14.90 -31.37 -16.16
N THR A 31 15.07 -31.86 -14.94
CA THR A 31 15.12 -31.06 -13.69
C THR A 31 13.82 -30.30 -13.36
N PHE A 32 12.78 -30.39 -14.18
CA PHE A 32 11.52 -29.67 -13.95
C PHE A 32 10.82 -30.11 -12.66
N ASN A 33 10.88 -31.41 -12.35
CA ASN A 33 10.38 -32.01 -11.10
C ASN A 33 11.03 -31.46 -9.82
N VAL A 34 12.20 -30.82 -9.91
CA VAL A 34 12.86 -30.14 -8.77
C VAL A 34 12.48 -28.66 -8.73
N LEU A 35 12.46 -27.99 -9.89
CA LEU A 35 12.20 -26.55 -9.99
C LEU A 35 10.74 -26.19 -9.71
N PHE A 36 9.79 -26.95 -10.26
CA PHE A 36 8.37 -26.62 -10.20
C PHE A 36 7.75 -26.71 -8.79
N PRO A 37 8.09 -27.71 -7.94
CA PRO A 37 7.66 -27.72 -6.55
C PRO A 37 8.23 -26.55 -5.74
N ARG A 38 9.50 -26.17 -5.97
CA ARG A 38 10.11 -25.02 -5.29
C ARG A 38 9.42 -23.71 -5.67
N PHE A 39 9.15 -23.50 -6.96
CA PHE A 39 8.38 -22.36 -7.45
C PHE A 39 6.98 -22.30 -6.82
N THR A 40 6.30 -23.44 -6.74
CA THR A 40 4.96 -23.53 -6.14
C THR A 40 4.97 -23.24 -4.64
N SER A 41 5.95 -23.76 -3.91
CA SER A 41 6.13 -23.48 -2.47
C SER A 41 6.41 -22.00 -2.22
N ASN A 42 7.27 -21.39 -3.03
CA ASN A 42 7.54 -19.95 -2.96
C ASN A 42 6.28 -19.12 -3.18
N LEU A 43 5.41 -19.49 -4.14
CA LEU A 43 4.13 -18.80 -4.35
C LEU A 43 3.19 -18.92 -3.16
N GLN A 44 3.14 -20.09 -2.51
CA GLN A 44 2.36 -20.26 -1.29
C GLN A 44 2.88 -19.36 -0.16
N GLN A 45 4.20 -19.34 0.07
CA GLN A 45 4.82 -18.46 1.07
C GLN A 45 4.55 -16.98 0.80
N ILE A 46 4.59 -16.57 -0.48
CA ILE A 46 4.22 -15.21 -0.90
C ILE A 46 2.77 -14.90 -0.48
N GLY A 47 1.84 -15.83 -0.74
CA GLY A 47 0.43 -15.71 -0.35
C GLY A 47 0.24 -15.58 1.16
N ASP A 48 0.90 -16.44 1.95
CA ASP A 48 0.82 -16.46 3.40
C ASP A 48 1.35 -15.15 4.02
N ILE A 49 2.52 -14.69 3.57
CA ILE A 49 3.09 -13.41 3.99
C ILE A 49 2.15 -12.25 3.66
N CYS A 50 1.50 -12.28 2.50
CA CYS A 50 0.53 -11.25 2.13
C CYS A 50 -0.70 -11.29 3.04
N GLY A 51 -1.25 -12.47 3.32
CA GLY A 51 -2.37 -12.65 4.23
C GLY A 51 -2.09 -12.08 5.62
N LEU A 52 -0.92 -12.37 6.19
CA LEU A 52 -0.50 -11.84 7.48
C LEU A 52 -0.36 -10.31 7.50
N LYS A 53 -0.03 -9.69 6.35
CA LYS A 53 0.15 -8.24 6.23
C LYS A 53 -1.15 -7.45 6.01
N VAL A 54 -2.29 -8.11 5.77
CA VAL A 54 -3.59 -7.44 5.62
C VAL A 54 -4.13 -6.93 6.97
N ALA A 55 -3.74 -7.57 8.07
CA ALA A 55 -4.21 -7.19 9.41
C ALA A 55 -3.81 -5.75 9.75
N ASP A 56 -4.80 -4.94 10.16
CA ASP A 56 -4.55 -3.60 10.66
C ASP A 56 -3.92 -3.66 12.06
N LYS A 57 -2.78 -2.99 12.21
CA LYS A 57 -1.99 -2.95 13.45
C LYS A 57 -2.24 -1.69 14.27
N THR A 58 -3.16 -0.81 13.84
CA THR A 58 -3.56 0.39 14.60
C THR A 58 -4.10 0.05 16.00
N GLY A 59 -4.72 -1.12 16.16
CA GLY A 59 -5.25 -1.61 17.44
C GLY A 59 -4.21 -1.74 18.55
N THR A 60 -2.95 -2.03 18.21
CA THR A 60 -1.87 -2.22 19.19
C THR A 60 -1.53 -0.90 19.91
N ALA A 61 -1.54 0.22 19.19
CA ALA A 61 -1.33 1.55 19.80
C ALA A 61 -2.48 1.93 20.74
N VAL A 62 -3.72 1.67 20.32
CA VAL A 62 -4.93 1.91 21.13
C VAL A 62 -4.90 1.06 22.40
N LYS A 63 -4.56 -0.22 22.28
CA LYS A 63 -4.43 -1.15 23.41
C LYS A 63 -3.38 -0.68 24.42
N LYS A 64 -2.22 -0.22 23.95
CA LYS A 64 -1.18 0.33 24.82
C LYS A 64 -1.70 1.54 25.61
N GLU A 65 -2.43 2.44 24.96
CA GLU A 65 -2.98 3.63 25.61
C GLU A 65 -4.07 3.27 26.64
N GLN A 66 -4.90 2.27 26.35
CA GLN A 66 -5.88 1.75 27.31
C GLN A 66 -5.21 1.16 28.56
N LEU A 67 -4.14 0.39 28.38
CA LEU A 67 -3.37 -0.16 29.50
C LEU A 67 -2.67 0.94 30.31
N ARG A 68 -2.17 1.98 29.65
CA ARG A 68 -1.57 3.16 30.30
C ARG A 68 -2.57 3.86 31.21
N THR A 69 -3.74 4.20 30.68
CA THR A 69 -4.82 4.86 31.44
C THR A 69 -5.27 3.98 32.61
N SER A 70 -5.48 2.68 32.37
CA SER A 70 -5.86 1.73 33.41
C SER A 70 -4.82 1.67 34.55
N LEU A 71 -3.53 1.57 34.21
CA LEU A 71 -2.44 1.56 35.18
C LEU A 71 -2.37 2.87 35.97
N ALA A 72 -2.44 4.02 35.28
CA ALA A 72 -2.38 5.34 35.91
C ALA A 72 -3.53 5.56 36.89
N THR A 73 -4.77 5.24 36.51
CA THR A 73 -5.95 5.39 37.38
C THR A 73 -5.89 4.46 38.60
N LYS A 74 -5.47 3.19 38.42
CA LYS A 74 -5.30 2.24 39.54
C LYS A 74 -4.19 2.69 40.49
N ALA A 75 -3.06 3.13 39.96
CA ALA A 75 -1.94 3.64 40.75
C ALA A 75 -2.34 4.90 41.55
N PHE A 76 -3.03 5.84 40.91
CA PHE A 76 -3.52 7.07 41.55
C PHE A 76 -4.50 6.79 42.69
N GLY A 77 -5.46 5.89 42.48
CA GLY A 77 -6.44 5.51 43.50
C GLY A 77 -5.80 4.93 44.77
N ILE A 78 -4.72 4.16 44.63
CA ILE A 78 -3.97 3.62 45.77
C ILE A 78 -3.06 4.68 46.38
N ALA A 79 -2.43 5.53 45.56
CA ALA A 79 -1.58 6.62 46.00
C ALA A 79 -2.33 7.60 46.93
N ILE A 80 -3.51 8.09 46.53
CA ILE A 80 -4.31 9.01 47.34
C ILE A 80 -4.67 8.40 48.69
N LYS A 81 -5.14 7.13 48.70
CA LYS A 81 -5.53 6.45 49.94
C LYS A 81 -4.33 6.30 50.89
N THR A 82 -3.18 5.96 50.32
CA THR A 82 -1.92 5.82 51.09
C THR A 82 -1.43 7.16 51.62
N GLU A 83 -1.55 8.22 50.82
CA GLU A 83 -1.22 9.60 51.20
C GLU A 83 -2.13 10.11 52.33
N ALA A 84 -3.44 9.87 52.24
CA ALA A 84 -4.41 10.26 53.26
C ALA A 84 -4.07 9.61 54.61
N TYR A 85 -3.83 8.30 54.61
CA TYR A 85 -3.36 7.56 55.79
C TYR A 85 -2.07 8.16 56.36
N ALA A 86 -1.09 8.49 55.52
CA ALA A 86 0.19 9.05 55.95
C ALA A 86 0.03 10.45 56.59
N LYS A 87 -0.80 11.32 56.00
CA LYS A 87 -1.07 12.67 56.51
C LYS A 87 -1.80 12.64 57.85
N ILE A 88 -2.85 11.83 57.97
CA ILE A 88 -3.66 11.73 59.20
C ILE A 88 -2.83 11.19 60.37
N ASN A 89 -1.93 10.24 60.11
CA ASN A 89 -1.08 9.64 61.15
C ASN A 89 0.24 10.38 61.39
N GLY A 90 0.41 11.58 60.81
CA GLY A 90 1.60 12.40 61.04
C GLY A 90 2.90 11.82 60.48
N ASN A 91 2.85 11.05 59.38
CA ASN A 91 4.03 10.54 58.68
C ASN A 91 4.28 11.31 57.36
N PRO A 92 4.99 12.45 57.40
CA PRO A 92 5.23 13.28 56.23
C PRO A 92 6.14 12.61 55.20
N VAL A 93 7.01 11.68 55.61
CA VAL A 93 7.93 10.97 54.71
C VAL A 93 7.15 10.08 53.77
N LEU A 94 6.28 9.22 54.32
CA LEU A 94 5.45 8.33 53.52
C LEU A 94 4.49 9.13 52.62
N ALA A 95 3.94 10.23 53.12
CA ALA A 95 3.05 11.09 52.35
C ALA A 95 3.76 11.69 51.13
N ALA A 96 5.00 12.18 51.28
CA ALA A 96 5.77 12.74 50.18
C ALA A 96 6.21 11.67 49.16
N GLU A 97 6.57 10.47 49.62
CA GLU A 97 7.02 9.37 48.75
C GLU A 97 5.93 8.81 47.85
N VAL A 98 4.66 8.88 48.26
CA VAL A 98 3.51 8.34 47.51
C VAL A 98 2.66 9.42 46.86
N HIS A 99 3.02 10.70 47.02
CA HIS A 99 2.29 11.81 46.41
C HIS A 99 2.54 11.87 44.91
N PHE A 100 1.54 11.47 44.13
CA PHE A 100 1.53 11.56 42.67
C PHE A 100 0.19 12.07 42.19
N THR A 101 0.19 12.98 41.22
CA THR A 101 -1.05 13.42 40.57
C THR A 101 -1.45 12.47 39.44
N GLU A 102 -2.75 12.38 39.14
CA GLU A 102 -3.25 11.56 38.04
C GLU A 102 -2.63 11.98 36.70
N SER A 103 -2.54 13.30 36.45
CA SER A 103 -1.92 13.84 35.24
C SER A 103 -0.44 13.48 35.13
N GLU A 104 0.29 13.51 36.26
CA GLU A 104 1.70 13.14 36.30
C GLU A 104 1.91 11.65 35.99
N LEU A 105 1.03 10.77 36.46
CA LEU A 105 1.06 9.35 36.14
C LEU A 105 0.68 9.10 34.68
N LEU A 106 -0.39 9.75 34.20
CA LEU A 106 -0.88 9.59 32.84
C LEU A 106 0.15 10.08 31.81
N HIS A 107 0.93 11.11 32.10
CA HIS A 107 1.92 11.65 31.17
C HIS A 107 3.37 11.21 31.47
N ALA A 108 3.59 10.36 32.47
CA ALA A 108 4.92 9.82 32.77
C ALA A 108 5.47 8.99 31.59
N PRO A 109 6.79 9.06 31.30
CA PRO A 109 7.41 8.13 30.37
C PRO A 109 7.14 6.66 30.75
N ASP A 110 7.02 5.75 29.78
CA ASP A 110 6.58 4.36 30.02
C ASP A 110 7.36 3.66 31.15
N SER A 111 8.69 3.78 31.16
CA SER A 111 9.56 3.25 32.23
C SER A 111 9.27 3.89 33.59
N LYS A 112 8.99 5.20 33.61
CA LYS A 112 8.74 5.94 34.85
C LYS A 112 7.35 5.66 35.42
N LEU A 113 6.36 5.41 34.58
CA LEU A 113 5.05 4.97 35.04
C LEU A 113 5.14 3.63 35.77
N ILE A 114 5.94 2.69 35.25
CA ILE A 114 6.21 1.40 35.92
C ILE A 114 6.94 1.61 37.25
N ASP A 115 8.01 2.42 37.27
CA ASP A 115 8.76 2.71 38.50
C ASP A 115 7.84 3.28 39.59
N LYS A 116 6.99 4.24 39.23
CA LYS A 116 6.03 4.88 40.15
C LYS A 116 4.94 3.91 40.63
N ALA A 117 4.36 3.11 39.73
CA ALA A 117 3.36 2.11 40.10
C ALA A 117 3.94 1.07 41.06
N ASN A 118 5.18 0.62 40.83
CA ASN A 118 5.88 -0.29 41.73
C ASN A 118 6.18 0.34 43.09
N LEU A 119 6.60 1.60 43.11
CA LEU A 119 6.83 2.32 44.37
C LEU A 119 5.53 2.42 45.20
N ILE A 120 4.42 2.80 44.57
CA ILE A 120 3.10 2.86 45.21
C ILE A 120 2.71 1.49 45.76
N TYR A 121 2.85 0.43 44.96
CA TYR A 121 2.57 -0.95 45.39
C TYR A 121 3.40 -1.33 46.63
N ILE A 122 4.72 -1.11 46.62
CA ILE A 122 5.62 -1.47 47.73
C ILE A 122 5.20 -0.75 49.02
N LYS A 123 4.96 0.56 48.94
CA LYS A 123 4.63 1.39 50.11
C LYS A 123 3.23 1.07 50.65
N ALA A 124 2.27 0.84 49.77
CA ALA A 124 0.92 0.44 50.16
C ALA A 124 0.90 -0.98 50.75
N ASN A 125 1.61 -1.93 50.14
CA ASN A 125 1.69 -3.31 50.64
C ASN A 125 2.35 -3.39 52.02
N ALA A 126 3.37 -2.58 52.28
CA ALA A 126 4.00 -2.48 53.60
C ALA A 126 3.05 -1.97 54.69
N ASN A 127 1.97 -1.27 54.34
CA ASN A 127 1.00 -0.68 55.27
C ASN A 127 -0.42 -1.27 55.11
N ILE A 128 -0.57 -2.42 54.45
CA ILE A 128 -1.87 -2.96 54.02
C ILE A 128 -2.86 -3.14 55.18
N SER A 129 -2.41 -3.61 56.34
CA SER A 129 -3.27 -3.82 57.51
C SER A 129 -3.94 -2.54 58.00
N LYS A 130 -3.27 -1.38 57.83
CA LYS A 130 -3.78 -0.08 58.26
C LYS A 130 -4.55 0.62 57.16
N LEU A 131 -4.18 0.38 55.90
CA LEU A 131 -4.87 0.93 54.74
C LEU A 131 -6.23 0.26 54.46
N ALA A 132 -6.52 -0.87 55.11
CA ALA A 132 -7.84 -1.51 55.07
C ALA A 132 -8.97 -0.56 55.50
N GLU A 133 -8.75 0.27 56.53
CA GLU A 133 -9.71 1.29 56.99
C GLU A 133 -9.94 2.40 55.95
N TYR A 134 -8.96 2.63 55.07
CA TYR A 134 -9.02 3.60 53.98
C TYR A 134 -9.51 2.97 52.67
N GLY A 135 -9.99 1.72 52.73
CA GLY A 135 -10.56 1.00 51.60
C GLY A 135 -9.51 0.53 50.58
N VAL A 136 -8.25 0.30 50.99
CA VAL A 136 -7.27 -0.43 50.16
C VAL A 136 -7.37 -1.90 50.53
N THR A 137 -7.71 -2.74 49.55
CA THR A 137 -7.78 -4.19 49.75
C THR A 137 -6.59 -4.90 49.10
N PRO A 138 -6.22 -6.10 49.54
CA PRO A 138 -5.17 -6.90 48.90
C PRO A 138 -5.44 -7.19 47.41
N GLU A 139 -6.71 -7.29 47.02
CA GLU A 139 -7.12 -7.47 45.62
C GLU A 139 -6.72 -6.26 44.77
N MET A 140 -6.93 -5.02 45.27
CA MET A 140 -6.54 -3.81 44.55
C MET A 140 -5.03 -3.75 44.28
N LEU A 141 -4.21 -4.21 45.23
CA LEU A 141 -2.75 -4.28 45.06
C LEU A 141 -2.33 -5.34 44.04
N THR A 142 -3.04 -6.46 44.00
CA THR A 142 -2.84 -7.51 43.01
C THR A 142 -3.19 -7.00 41.61
N GLU A 143 -4.33 -6.33 41.45
CA GLU A 143 -4.73 -5.71 40.18
C GLU A 143 -3.75 -4.64 39.70
N LEU A 144 -3.18 -3.84 40.61
CA LEU A 144 -2.14 -2.85 40.26
C LEU A 144 -0.88 -3.54 39.73
N LYS A 145 -0.45 -4.63 40.39
CA LYS A 145 0.72 -5.41 39.98
C LYS A 145 0.50 -6.09 38.63
N ASP A 146 -0.69 -6.64 38.40
CA ASP A 146 -1.07 -7.27 37.14
C ASP A 146 -1.13 -6.23 36.01
N ALA A 147 -1.75 -5.07 36.26
CA ALA A 147 -1.79 -3.95 35.30
C ALA A 147 -0.38 -3.46 34.93
N THR A 148 0.54 -3.39 35.91
CA THR A 148 1.95 -3.02 35.69
C THR A 148 2.64 -4.03 34.78
N THR A 149 2.41 -5.32 35.02
CA THR A 149 2.98 -6.41 34.22
C THR A 149 2.44 -6.41 32.78
N LEU A 150 1.13 -6.25 32.62
CA LEU A 150 0.48 -6.16 31.31
C LEU A 150 0.99 -4.96 30.51
N PHE A 151 1.08 -3.78 31.13
CA PHE A 151 1.62 -2.59 30.47
C PHE A 151 3.09 -2.78 30.07
N ASN A 152 3.93 -3.33 30.97
CA ASN A 152 5.34 -3.59 30.67
C ASN A 152 5.53 -4.53 29.47
N ASN A 153 4.72 -5.59 29.39
CA ASN A 153 4.77 -6.54 28.28
C ASN A 153 4.27 -5.92 26.95
N GLU A 154 3.43 -4.89 27.00
CA GLU A 154 2.90 -4.22 25.81
C GLU A 154 3.82 -3.10 25.29
N ILE A 155 4.70 -2.51 26.12
CA ILE A 155 5.64 -1.46 25.68
C ILE A 155 6.40 -1.78 24.37
N PRO A 156 7.00 -2.98 24.19
CA PRO A 156 7.77 -3.28 22.99
C PRO A 156 6.94 -3.65 21.76
N SER A 157 5.62 -3.87 21.88
CA SER A 157 4.79 -4.51 20.84
C SER A 157 4.86 -3.79 19.50
N MET A 158 4.65 -2.48 19.47
CA MET A 158 4.73 -1.68 18.24
C MET A 158 6.10 -1.77 17.56
N ARG A 159 7.19 -1.87 18.33
CA ARG A 159 8.55 -2.00 17.78
C ARG A 159 8.75 -3.38 17.18
N ILE A 160 8.28 -4.42 17.87
CA ILE A 160 8.30 -5.80 17.39
C ILE A 160 7.51 -5.90 16.08
N GLU A 161 6.26 -5.44 16.07
CA GLU A 161 5.38 -5.48 14.91
C GLU A 161 5.94 -4.71 13.70
N ARG A 162 6.57 -3.54 13.94
CA ARG A 162 7.23 -2.77 12.88
C ARG A 162 8.42 -3.55 12.30
N ASN A 163 9.23 -4.15 13.15
CA ASN A 163 10.37 -4.95 12.72
C ASN A 163 9.93 -6.20 11.96
N GLU A 164 8.89 -6.90 12.42
CA GLU A 164 8.28 -8.03 11.72
C GLU A 164 7.72 -7.64 10.36
N SER A 165 7.01 -6.51 10.28
CA SER A 165 6.52 -5.98 9.00
C SER A 165 7.67 -5.69 8.02
N LYS A 166 8.79 -5.18 8.52
CA LYS A 166 10.00 -4.93 7.73
C LYS A 166 10.64 -6.25 7.28
N ALA A 167 10.81 -7.20 8.18
CA ALA A 167 11.36 -8.53 7.90
C ALA A 167 10.52 -9.26 6.86
N ALA A 168 9.19 -9.28 7.01
CA ALA A 168 8.26 -9.86 6.05
C ALA A 168 8.37 -9.21 4.66
N THR A 169 8.63 -7.90 4.59
CA THR A 169 8.86 -7.20 3.32
C THR A 169 10.19 -7.61 2.66
N HIS A 170 11.26 -7.77 3.44
CA HIS A 170 12.53 -8.27 2.94
C HIS A 170 12.41 -9.73 2.47
N GLN A 171 11.75 -10.58 3.24
CA GLN A 171 11.49 -11.97 2.87
C GLN A 171 10.68 -12.07 1.58
N LEU A 172 9.63 -11.25 1.43
CA LEU A 172 8.83 -11.18 0.21
C LEU A 172 9.70 -10.83 -1.01
N ASN A 173 10.57 -9.83 -0.89
CA ASN A 173 11.48 -9.44 -1.97
C ASN A 173 12.46 -10.58 -2.32
N ARG A 174 13.01 -11.26 -1.32
CA ARG A 174 13.92 -12.40 -1.52
C ARG A 174 13.21 -13.51 -2.29
N ILE A 175 11.99 -13.89 -1.90
CA ILE A 175 11.25 -14.97 -2.57
C ILE A 175 10.93 -14.59 -4.03
N PHE A 176 10.60 -13.32 -4.31
CA PHE A 176 10.42 -12.88 -5.69
C PHE A 176 11.68 -12.97 -6.55
N THR A 177 12.86 -12.71 -5.97
CA THR A 177 14.15 -12.89 -6.67
C THR A 177 14.45 -14.37 -6.88
N GLU A 178 14.22 -15.22 -5.87
CA GLU A 178 14.36 -16.66 -6.02
C GLU A 178 13.41 -17.22 -7.09
N ASN A 179 12.20 -16.69 -7.19
CA ASN A 179 11.26 -17.05 -8.25
C ASN A 179 11.74 -16.62 -9.63
N ASP A 180 12.36 -15.43 -9.77
CA ASP A 180 12.95 -15.00 -11.05
C ASP A 180 14.02 -16.00 -11.51
N GLU A 181 14.94 -16.38 -10.63
CA GLU A 181 16.00 -17.36 -10.95
C GLU A 181 15.43 -18.74 -11.32
N ILE A 182 14.37 -19.19 -10.64
CA ILE A 182 13.72 -20.46 -10.96
C ILE A 182 13.02 -20.36 -12.32
N LEU A 183 12.33 -19.26 -12.58
CA LEU A 183 11.61 -19.05 -13.82
C LEU A 183 12.55 -18.90 -15.01
N GLU A 184 13.72 -18.28 -14.85
CA GLU A 184 14.78 -18.26 -15.89
C GLU A 184 15.22 -19.68 -16.26
N LYS A 185 15.38 -20.56 -15.27
CA LYS A 185 15.71 -21.97 -15.52
C LYS A 185 14.57 -22.69 -16.24
N ILE A 186 13.31 -22.44 -15.85
CA ILE A 186 12.15 -23.00 -16.54
C ILE A 186 12.04 -22.44 -17.97
N ASP A 187 12.33 -21.16 -18.20
CA ASP A 187 12.33 -20.52 -19.51
C ASP A 187 13.32 -21.26 -20.45
N LEU A 188 14.51 -21.63 -19.95
CA LEU A 188 15.48 -22.44 -20.69
C LEU A 188 14.96 -23.85 -21.02
N LEU A 189 14.28 -24.50 -20.07
CA LEU A 189 13.69 -25.83 -20.29
C LEU A 189 12.56 -25.80 -21.31
N VAL A 190 11.71 -24.76 -21.27
CA VAL A 190 10.61 -24.60 -22.24
C VAL A 190 11.13 -24.29 -23.65
N GLU A 191 12.30 -23.66 -23.78
CA GLU A 191 12.94 -23.44 -25.08
C GLU A 191 13.28 -24.76 -25.80
N VAL A 192 13.64 -25.82 -25.05
CA VAL A 192 13.96 -27.15 -25.61
C VAL A 192 12.78 -27.76 -26.36
N VAL A 193 11.55 -27.47 -25.92
CA VAL A 193 10.31 -27.98 -26.53
C VAL A 193 9.70 -27.02 -27.54
N ARG A 194 10.40 -25.95 -27.94
CA ARG A 194 9.88 -24.95 -28.88
C ARG A 194 9.49 -25.54 -30.23
N THR A 195 10.30 -26.46 -30.76
CA THR A 195 10.06 -27.08 -32.07
C THR A 195 9.10 -28.25 -31.99
N THR A 196 9.13 -29.00 -30.89
CA THR A 196 8.29 -30.20 -30.68
C THR A 196 6.88 -29.84 -30.22
N HIS A 197 6.71 -28.75 -29.47
CA HIS A 197 5.43 -28.28 -28.93
C HIS A 197 5.26 -26.75 -29.11
N PRO A 198 5.08 -26.26 -30.34
CA PRO A 198 5.05 -24.82 -30.65
C PRO A 198 3.86 -24.08 -30.02
N GLU A 199 2.69 -24.72 -29.92
CA GLU A 199 1.52 -24.13 -29.28
C GLU A 199 1.75 -23.89 -27.78
N PHE A 200 2.27 -24.91 -27.08
CA PHE A 200 2.65 -24.83 -25.66
C PHE A 200 3.64 -23.68 -25.42
N TYR A 201 4.69 -23.59 -26.24
CA TYR A 201 5.69 -22.53 -26.17
C TYR A 201 5.06 -21.13 -26.33
N SER A 202 4.19 -20.94 -27.32
CA SER A 202 3.56 -19.64 -27.59
C SER A 202 2.64 -19.18 -26.47
N GLN A 203 1.87 -20.11 -25.88
CA GLN A 203 1.00 -19.84 -24.74
C GLN A 203 1.83 -19.53 -23.48
N TYR A 204 2.89 -20.31 -23.22
CA TYR A 204 3.81 -20.06 -22.13
C TYR A 204 4.41 -18.65 -22.20
N LYS A 205 5.01 -18.29 -23.35
CA LYS A 205 5.59 -16.95 -23.56
C LYS A 205 4.56 -15.83 -23.43
N SER A 206 3.31 -16.08 -23.81
CA SER A 206 2.22 -15.11 -23.66
C SER A 206 1.83 -14.89 -22.19
N ILE A 207 1.79 -15.96 -21.39
CA ILE A 207 1.51 -15.89 -19.95
C ILE A 207 2.66 -15.23 -19.20
N ARG A 208 3.92 -15.52 -19.58
CA ARG A 208 5.14 -14.94 -18.95
C ARG A 208 5.28 -13.44 -19.15
N LYS A 209 4.54 -12.82 -20.08
CA LYS A 209 4.49 -11.37 -20.22
C LYS A 209 3.74 -10.77 -19.03
N VAL A 210 4.45 -10.04 -18.18
CA VAL A 210 3.87 -9.27 -17.07
C VAL A 210 2.97 -8.19 -17.68
N GLN A 211 1.65 -8.40 -17.61
CA GLN A 211 0.69 -7.41 -18.06
C GLN A 211 0.66 -6.25 -17.07
N GLY A 212 1.40 -5.17 -17.36
CA GLY A 212 1.30 -3.94 -16.57
C GLY A 212 -0.17 -3.50 -16.46
N LYS A 213 -0.58 -3.02 -15.28
CA LYS A 213 -1.85 -2.28 -15.17
C LYS A 213 -1.78 -1.17 -16.21
N LYS A 214 -2.72 -1.15 -17.16
CA LYS A 214 -2.78 -0.08 -18.19
C LYS A 214 -2.68 1.26 -17.48
N SER A 215 -1.66 2.05 -17.79
CA SER A 215 -1.52 3.38 -17.22
C SER A 215 -2.76 4.18 -17.60
N THR A 216 -3.47 4.70 -16.61
CA THR A 216 -4.62 5.59 -16.82
C THR A 216 -4.17 7.04 -17.05
N THR A 217 -2.87 7.27 -17.26
CA THR A 217 -2.31 8.57 -17.59
C THR A 217 -2.94 9.08 -18.88
N LEU A 218 -3.52 10.27 -18.79
CA LEU A 218 -4.11 10.98 -19.92
C LEU A 218 -3.08 11.09 -21.06
N SER A 219 -3.38 10.53 -22.23
CA SER A 219 -2.50 10.65 -23.41
C SER A 219 -2.45 12.07 -23.97
N LEU A 220 -3.56 12.82 -23.90
CA LEU A 220 -3.65 14.16 -24.47
C LEU A 220 -4.56 15.07 -23.62
N THR A 221 -4.07 16.26 -23.31
CA THR A 221 -4.89 17.40 -22.87
C THR A 221 -4.82 18.49 -23.92
N THR A 222 -5.97 19.01 -24.32
CA THR A 222 -6.06 20.09 -25.31
C THR A 222 -6.73 21.30 -24.70
N LYS A 223 -6.18 22.49 -24.94
CA LYS A 223 -6.78 23.77 -24.56
C LYS A 223 -6.93 24.63 -25.81
N ILE A 224 -8.15 25.08 -26.07
CA ILE A 224 -8.49 25.91 -27.23
C ILE A 224 -8.99 27.26 -26.73
N VAL A 225 -8.30 28.33 -27.12
CA VAL A 225 -8.62 29.71 -26.76
C VAL A 225 -8.75 30.59 -28.00
N SER A 226 -9.46 31.70 -27.86
CA SER A 226 -9.52 32.75 -28.89
C SER A 226 -8.19 33.50 -28.93
N ALA A 227 -7.68 33.75 -30.13
CA ALA A 227 -6.42 34.48 -30.33
C ALA A 227 -6.51 35.96 -29.95
N SER A 228 -7.69 36.57 -30.05
CA SER A 228 -7.88 38.02 -29.84
C SER A 228 -7.95 38.44 -28.37
N ASN A 229 -8.51 37.60 -27.50
CA ASN A 229 -8.75 37.94 -26.09
C ASN A 229 -8.34 36.84 -25.11
N GLY A 230 -7.85 35.69 -25.59
CA GLY A 230 -7.41 34.58 -24.75
C GLY A 230 -8.56 33.82 -24.06
N GLU A 231 -9.82 34.11 -24.40
CA GLU A 231 -10.98 33.46 -23.78
C GLU A 231 -11.11 31.99 -24.24
N PRO A 232 -11.54 31.09 -23.35
CA PRO A 232 -11.74 29.67 -23.69
C PRO A 232 -12.89 29.49 -24.69
N ILE A 233 -12.66 28.69 -25.74
CA ILE A 233 -13.68 28.40 -26.75
C ILE A 233 -14.44 27.13 -26.37
N LYS A 234 -15.69 27.27 -25.93
CA LYS A 234 -16.61 26.13 -25.65
C LYS A 234 -17.14 25.52 -26.95
N GLY A 235 -17.14 24.18 -27.03
CA GLY A 235 -17.74 23.42 -28.12
C GLY A 235 -17.00 23.49 -29.46
N ALA A 236 -15.70 23.81 -29.46
CA ALA A 236 -14.83 23.60 -30.61
C ALA A 236 -14.65 22.08 -30.81
N LYS A 237 -14.81 21.61 -32.05
CA LYS A 237 -14.75 20.20 -32.41
C LYS A 237 -13.35 19.88 -32.94
N ALA A 238 -12.63 18.99 -32.26
CA ALA A 238 -11.35 18.47 -32.69
C ALA A 238 -11.52 17.04 -33.24
N THR A 239 -11.02 16.81 -34.45
CA THR A 239 -11.05 15.52 -35.14
C THR A 239 -9.63 15.04 -35.38
N PHE A 240 -9.29 13.86 -34.86
CA PHE A 240 -7.95 13.28 -34.92
C PHE A 240 -7.89 12.18 -35.99
N PHE A 241 -6.97 12.31 -36.93
CA PHE A 241 -6.65 11.31 -37.94
C PHE A 241 -5.26 10.75 -37.65
N ALA A 242 -5.15 9.44 -37.47
CA ALA A 242 -3.85 8.79 -37.36
C ALA A 242 -3.14 8.89 -38.71
N ALA A 243 -1.88 9.33 -38.72
CA ALA A 243 -1.07 9.27 -39.94
C ALA A 243 -0.87 7.79 -40.29
N SER A 244 -1.53 7.31 -41.34
CA SER A 244 -1.29 5.95 -41.83
C SER A 244 0.16 5.89 -42.30
N LYS A 245 0.97 5.02 -41.69
CA LYS A 245 2.26 4.61 -42.28
C LYS A 245 1.95 3.98 -43.63
N ALA A 246 2.04 4.78 -44.70
CA ALA A 246 2.16 4.46 -46.12
C ALA A 246 1.28 5.40 -46.94
N ALA A 247 1.93 6.22 -47.76
CA ALA A 247 1.36 6.54 -49.06
C ALA A 247 1.20 5.21 -49.84
N VAL A 248 0.06 5.11 -50.52
CA VAL A 248 -0.28 4.18 -51.61
C VAL A 248 -0.83 2.78 -51.22
N ALA A 249 -2.12 2.63 -51.57
CA ALA A 249 -2.83 1.41 -51.96
C ALA A 249 -3.05 0.29 -50.94
N SER A 250 -4.17 0.39 -50.19
CA SER A 250 -5.26 -0.59 -50.27
C SER A 250 -6.30 -0.32 -49.19
N ALA A 251 -7.54 -0.17 -49.61
CA ALA A 251 -8.70 -0.02 -48.74
C ALA A 251 -8.82 -1.23 -47.80
N THR A 252 -8.44 -1.09 -46.53
CA THR A 252 -8.94 -1.95 -45.44
C THR A 252 -8.66 -1.30 -44.08
N LYS A 253 -9.76 -0.98 -43.37
CA LYS A 253 -9.85 -0.39 -42.01
C LYS A 253 -9.28 1.03 -41.87
N GLU A 254 -10.04 2.00 -42.38
CA GLU A 254 -10.00 3.37 -41.85
C GLU A 254 -10.21 3.31 -40.32
N SER A 255 -9.17 3.65 -39.55
CA SER A 255 -9.31 3.87 -38.12
C SER A 255 -10.35 4.98 -37.93
N LYS A 256 -11.51 4.67 -37.34
CA LYS A 256 -12.55 5.67 -37.08
C LYS A 256 -11.91 6.91 -36.41
N PRO A 257 -12.07 8.12 -36.98
CA PRO A 257 -11.45 9.31 -36.43
C PRO A 257 -11.99 9.56 -35.03
N ILE A 258 -11.11 9.94 -34.10
CA ILE A 258 -11.52 10.28 -32.75
C ILE A 258 -12.02 11.72 -32.77
N VAL A 259 -13.26 11.93 -32.32
CA VAL A 259 -13.87 13.26 -32.27
C VAL A 259 -14.07 13.67 -30.80
N LYS A 260 -13.60 14.87 -30.46
CA LYS A 260 -13.81 15.48 -29.14
C LYS A 260 -14.31 16.92 -29.29
N LYS A 261 -15.03 17.40 -28.27
CA LYS A 261 -15.49 18.78 -28.18
C LYS A 261 -14.97 19.41 -26.89
N THR A 262 -14.56 20.66 -26.95
CA THR A 262 -14.14 21.41 -25.76
C THR A 262 -15.31 21.70 -24.82
N ALA A 263 -15.05 21.62 -23.51
CA ALA A 263 -15.98 22.02 -22.46
C ALA A 263 -15.94 23.54 -22.21
N GLU A 264 -16.61 24.02 -21.16
CA GLU A 264 -16.72 25.46 -20.82
C GLU A 264 -15.39 26.18 -20.63
N LYS A 265 -14.36 25.47 -20.16
CA LYS A 265 -13.00 26.01 -20.00
C LYS A 265 -12.14 25.90 -21.27
N GLY A 266 -12.74 25.58 -22.43
CA GLY A 266 -12.02 25.42 -23.69
C GLY A 266 -11.15 24.16 -23.73
N ILE A 267 -11.37 23.22 -22.80
CA ILE A 267 -10.51 22.04 -22.61
C ILE A 267 -11.25 20.76 -22.96
N PHE A 268 -10.55 19.80 -23.56
CA PHE A 268 -10.94 18.39 -23.51
C PHE A 268 -9.73 17.49 -23.23
N LYS A 269 -10.02 16.25 -22.87
CA LYS A 269 -9.03 15.26 -22.44
C LYS A 269 -9.26 13.93 -23.15
N VAL A 270 -8.17 13.29 -23.59
CA VAL A 270 -8.20 11.93 -24.14
C VAL A 270 -7.43 11.02 -23.19
N LYS A 271 -8.15 10.04 -22.62
CA LYS A 271 -7.58 9.12 -21.61
C LYS A 271 -6.54 8.16 -22.19
N SER A 272 -6.81 7.64 -23.38
CA SER A 272 -5.92 6.69 -24.05
C SER A 272 -5.99 6.95 -25.55
N LEU A 273 -4.84 7.24 -26.14
CA LEU A 273 -4.60 7.37 -27.56
C LEU A 273 -3.33 6.55 -27.85
N PRO A 274 -3.35 5.62 -28.82
CA PRO A 274 -2.16 4.85 -29.18
C PRO A 274 -0.98 5.76 -29.54
N GLU A 275 0.24 5.27 -29.34
CA GLU A 275 1.43 5.98 -29.79
C GLU A 275 1.40 6.20 -31.31
N GLY A 276 1.82 7.38 -31.76
CA GLY A 276 1.82 7.73 -33.16
C GLY A 276 1.62 9.22 -33.42
N THR A 277 1.79 9.60 -34.68
CA THR A 277 1.56 10.98 -35.13
C THR A 277 0.13 11.11 -35.65
N TYR A 278 -0.56 12.15 -35.20
CA TYR A 278 -1.93 12.47 -35.57
C TYR A 278 -2.01 13.84 -36.22
N THR A 279 -2.84 13.93 -37.26
CA THR A 279 -3.30 15.22 -37.80
C THR A 279 -4.60 15.59 -37.09
N VAL A 280 -4.65 16.78 -36.51
CA VAL A 280 -5.78 17.30 -35.74
C VAL A 280 -6.43 18.42 -36.54
N ILE A 281 -7.71 18.29 -36.86
CA ILE A 281 -8.52 19.34 -37.50
C ILE A 281 -9.49 19.90 -36.48
N ILE A 282 -9.50 21.22 -36.31
CA ILE A 282 -10.31 21.91 -35.31
C ILE A 282 -11.26 22.90 -35.97
N GLU A 283 -12.54 22.73 -35.66
CA GLU A 283 -13.63 23.46 -36.26
C GLU A 283 -14.52 24.10 -35.19
N LYS A 284 -14.88 25.36 -35.39
CA LYS A 284 -15.90 26.06 -34.59
C LYS A 284 -16.58 27.12 -35.47
N SER A 285 -17.91 27.15 -35.46
CA SER A 285 -18.66 28.20 -36.17
C SER A 285 -18.24 29.59 -35.68
N GLY A 286 -17.92 30.48 -36.62
CA GLY A 286 -17.40 31.83 -36.36
C GLY A 286 -15.88 31.92 -36.18
N TYR A 287 -15.12 30.84 -36.37
CA TYR A 287 -13.65 30.83 -36.28
C TYR A 287 -13.02 30.15 -37.50
N ALA A 288 -11.78 30.51 -37.81
CA ALA A 288 -10.98 29.87 -38.84
C ALA A 288 -10.67 28.40 -38.48
N THR A 289 -10.69 27.51 -39.47
CA THR A 289 -10.36 26.09 -39.26
C THR A 289 -8.85 25.93 -39.13
N ILE A 290 -8.39 25.21 -38.11
CA ILE A 290 -6.96 24.96 -37.85
C ILE A 290 -6.65 23.48 -38.10
N THR A 291 -5.52 23.23 -38.76
CA THR A 291 -4.95 21.88 -38.95
C THR A 291 -3.54 21.86 -38.36
N GLU A 292 -3.31 20.98 -37.39
CA GLU A 292 -2.00 20.82 -36.72
C GLU A 292 -1.61 19.34 -36.63
N THR A 293 -0.32 19.07 -36.45
CA THR A 293 0.19 17.71 -36.21
C THR A 293 0.64 17.56 -34.76
N VAL A 294 0.28 16.45 -34.13
CA VAL A 294 0.65 16.12 -32.75
C VAL A 294 1.23 14.71 -32.70
N SER A 295 2.36 14.54 -32.02
CA SER A 295 2.95 13.22 -31.78
C SER A 295 2.66 12.78 -30.36
N ILE A 296 2.10 11.58 -30.23
CA ILE A 296 1.73 10.97 -28.94
C ILE A 296 2.75 9.87 -28.62
N SER A 297 3.39 9.97 -27.46
CA SER A 297 4.29 8.95 -26.92
C SER A 297 3.58 8.11 -25.86
N ASP A 298 3.92 6.83 -25.76
CA ASP A 298 3.36 5.95 -24.73
C ASP A 298 3.84 6.37 -23.32
N ASN A 299 2.93 6.31 -22.34
CA ASN A 299 3.14 6.70 -20.93
C ASN A 299 3.49 8.17 -20.62
N GLU A 300 3.37 9.10 -21.59
CA GLU A 300 3.50 10.55 -21.33
C GLU A 300 2.24 11.33 -21.71
N MET A 301 1.93 12.39 -20.96
CA MET A 301 0.81 13.29 -21.28
C MET A 301 1.28 14.37 -22.26
N THR A 302 0.71 14.37 -23.47
CA THR A 302 0.94 15.44 -24.44
C THR A 302 -0.01 16.61 -24.17
N THR A 303 0.49 17.84 -24.24
CA THR A 303 -0.34 19.06 -24.15
C THR A 303 -0.41 19.72 -25.53
N LEU A 304 -1.63 20.04 -25.98
CA LEU A 304 -1.88 20.71 -27.25
C LEU A 304 -2.67 22.01 -26.99
N ASP A 305 -1.98 23.15 -27.09
CA ASP A 305 -2.56 24.47 -26.85
C ASP A 305 -2.76 25.19 -28.17
N ILE A 306 -4.01 25.53 -28.48
CA ILE A 306 -4.41 26.03 -29.80
C ILE A 306 -5.13 27.35 -29.64
N LYS A 307 -4.76 28.31 -30.49
CA LYS A 307 -5.37 29.64 -30.56
C LYS A 307 -6.11 29.76 -31.89
N MET A 308 -7.40 30.04 -31.84
CA MET A 308 -8.22 30.22 -33.05
C MET A 308 -8.53 31.70 -33.30
N ASP A 309 -8.37 32.13 -34.54
CA ASP A 309 -8.79 33.45 -35.01
C ASP A 309 -10.29 33.45 -35.36
N LYS A 310 -10.97 34.54 -35.02
CA LYS A 310 -12.38 34.74 -35.35
C LYS A 310 -12.50 35.18 -36.80
N ASN A 311 -13.44 34.60 -37.54
CA ASN A 311 -13.77 35.00 -38.91
C ASN A 311 -14.65 36.26 -38.93
#